data_AF-A0A5J4RAY9-F1
#
_entry.id   AF-A0A5J4RAY9-F1
#
_cell.length_a   1.000
_cell.length_b   1.000
_cell.length_c   1.000
_cell.angle_alpha   90.00
_cell.angle_beta   90.00
_cell.angle_gamma   90.00
#
_symmetry.space_group_name_H-M   'P 1'
#
loop_
_entity.id
_entity.type
_entity.pdbx_description
1 polymer ?
#
loop_
_entity_poly.entity_id
_entity_poly.type
_entity_poly.pdbx_seq_one_letter_code
_entity_poly.pdbx_strand_id
1 'polypeptide(L)'
;MKLNRESQSLIETTIKESVNKYIGGFERMEITDIHIQATQSSGELLIFDDDDRELGHTVINDWTTYNGDTFYESIERVLRSILVKMKEAGSFENLTIFTPYSFVLVDEYKETVAELLLIDDDIMLVSEELLKGVDKELDDFLRELLKS
;
A
#
# COMPACT_ATOMS: atom_id res chain seq x y z
N MET A 1 15.06 10.12 -0.64
CA MET A 1 14.68 10.96 -1.80
C MET A 1 13.62 11.98 -1.36
N LYS A 2 13.59 13.19 -1.96
CA LYS A 2 12.49 14.15 -1.75
C LYS A 2 11.84 14.45 -3.09
N LEU A 3 10.59 14.04 -3.26
CA LEU A 3 9.82 14.33 -4.46
C LEU A 3 9.28 15.76 -4.42
N ASN A 4 9.24 16.40 -5.59
CA ASN A 4 8.54 17.66 -5.78
C ASN A 4 7.02 17.43 -5.66
N ARG A 5 6.23 18.52 -5.56
CA ARG A 5 4.77 18.42 -5.36
C ARG A 5 4.04 17.82 -6.56
N GLU A 6 4.53 18.09 -7.78
CA GLU A 6 3.94 17.57 -9.01
C GLU A 6 4.09 16.05 -9.06
N SER A 7 5.29 15.52 -8.81
CA SER A 7 5.57 14.09 -8.71
C SER A 7 4.71 13.40 -7.66
N GLN A 8 4.56 14.01 -6.46
CA GLN A 8 3.69 13.45 -5.42
C GLN A 8 2.22 13.40 -5.86
N SER A 9 1.72 14.49 -6.45
CA SER A 9 0.35 14.58 -6.95
C SER A 9 0.08 13.59 -8.09
N LEU A 10 1.08 13.36 -8.95
CA LEU A 10 0.98 12.45 -10.07
C LEU A 10 0.90 11.00 -9.58
N ILE A 11 1.76 10.60 -8.63
CA ILE A 11 1.67 9.28 -7.97
C ILE A 11 0.31 9.08 -7.32
N GLU A 12 -0.14 10.03 -6.49
CA GLU A 12 -1.44 9.95 -5.79
C GLU A 12 -2.60 9.81 -6.77
N THR A 13 -2.59 10.59 -7.86
CA THR A 13 -3.63 10.57 -8.89
C THR A 13 -3.64 9.25 -9.65
N THR A 14 -2.47 8.75 -10.07
CA THR A 14 -2.37 7.47 -10.78
C THR A 14 -2.82 6.30 -9.91
N ILE A 15 -2.46 6.27 -8.62
CA ILE A 15 -2.98 5.26 -7.68
C ILE A 15 -4.49 5.36 -7.57
N LYS A 16 -5.03 6.58 -7.38
CA LYS A 16 -6.47 6.80 -7.24
C LYS A 16 -7.25 6.36 -8.48
N GLU A 17 -6.79 6.73 -9.66
CA GLU A 17 -7.40 6.33 -10.93
C GLU A 17 -7.35 4.81 -11.14
N SER A 18 -6.26 4.17 -10.71
CA SER A 18 -6.09 2.72 -10.78
C SER A 18 -7.10 1.98 -9.90
N VAL A 19 -7.23 2.38 -8.63
CA VAL A 19 -8.18 1.73 -7.69
C VAL A 19 -9.64 2.04 -8.03
N ASN A 20 -9.93 3.20 -8.61
CA ASN A 20 -11.27 3.58 -9.04
C ASN A 20 -11.86 2.64 -10.11
N LYS A 21 -11.01 1.86 -10.81
CA LYS A 21 -11.48 0.79 -11.71
C LYS A 21 -12.28 -0.29 -11.00
N TYR A 22 -12.15 -0.38 -9.68
CA TYR A 22 -12.89 -1.30 -8.82
C TYR A 22 -14.08 -0.65 -8.11
N ILE A 23 -14.53 0.53 -8.53
CA ILE A 23 -15.77 1.13 -8.01
C ILE A 23 -16.95 0.67 -8.85
N GLY A 24 -18.05 0.28 -8.19
CA GLY A 24 -19.35 0.08 -8.83
C GLY A 24 -19.49 -1.20 -9.66
N GLY A 25 -18.59 -2.17 -9.49
CA GLY A 25 -18.76 -3.52 -10.03
C GLY A 25 -19.97 -4.23 -9.41
N PHE A 26 -20.66 -5.05 -10.21
CA PHE A 26 -21.72 -5.92 -9.68
C PHE A 26 -21.16 -7.15 -8.95
N GLU A 27 -19.94 -7.55 -9.31
CA GLU A 27 -19.21 -8.67 -8.72
C GLU A 27 -18.02 -8.12 -7.92
N ARG A 28 -17.79 -8.69 -6.73
CA ARG A 28 -16.57 -8.43 -5.98
C ARG A 28 -15.41 -9.14 -6.67
N MET A 29 -14.29 -8.45 -6.77
CA MET A 29 -13.04 -8.91 -7.38
C MET A 29 -12.21 -9.65 -6.34
N GLU A 30 -11.72 -10.83 -6.70
CA GLU A 30 -10.83 -11.68 -5.90
C GLU A 30 -9.36 -11.25 -6.06
N ILE A 31 -9.08 -9.96 -5.84
CA ILE A 31 -7.72 -9.42 -5.90
C ILE A 31 -7.12 -9.47 -4.50
N THR A 32 -5.93 -10.02 -4.41
CA THR A 32 -5.16 -10.12 -3.17
C THR A 32 -4.11 -9.03 -3.05
N ASP A 33 -3.47 -8.66 -4.17
CA ASP A 33 -2.40 -7.66 -4.20
C ASP A 33 -2.59 -6.64 -5.33
N ILE A 34 -2.35 -5.37 -5.00
CA ILE A 34 -2.16 -4.29 -5.97
C ILE A 34 -0.67 -3.97 -6.01
N HIS A 35 -0.01 -4.37 -7.08
CA HIS A 35 1.41 -4.16 -7.29
C HIS A 35 1.69 -2.75 -7.78
N ILE A 36 2.63 -2.07 -7.12
CA ILE A 36 3.18 -0.78 -7.53
C ILE A 36 4.64 -1.02 -7.92
N GLN A 37 4.92 -0.98 -9.21
CA GLN A 37 6.27 -1.10 -9.76
C GLN A 37 6.88 0.28 -9.96
N ALA A 38 8.08 0.48 -9.41
CA ALA A 38 8.82 1.73 -9.53
C ALA A 38 10.20 1.50 -10.16
N THR A 39 10.40 2.00 -11.38
CA THR A 39 11.64 1.82 -12.12
C THR A 39 12.47 3.12 -12.11
N GLN A 40 13.57 3.16 -11.36
CA GLN A 40 14.40 4.37 -11.24
C GLN A 40 14.97 4.86 -12.57
N SER A 41 15.42 3.92 -13.42
CA SER A 41 16.11 4.20 -14.67
C SER A 41 15.23 4.87 -15.72
N SER A 42 13.98 4.42 -15.87
CA SER A 42 12.99 5.00 -16.78
C SER A 42 12.12 6.08 -16.11
N GLY A 43 12.02 6.09 -14.79
CA GLY A 43 11.10 6.92 -14.03
C GLY A 43 9.66 6.39 -14.05
N GLU A 44 9.41 5.20 -14.56
CA GLU A 44 8.06 4.65 -14.73
C GLU A 44 7.49 4.14 -13.40
N LEU A 45 6.29 4.61 -13.07
CA LEU A 45 5.40 4.05 -12.07
C LEU A 45 4.31 3.26 -12.81
N LEU A 46 4.29 1.95 -12.63
CA LEU A 46 3.25 1.06 -13.16
C LEU A 46 2.46 0.45 -12.00
N ILE A 47 1.15 0.28 -12.20
CA ILE A 47 0.26 -0.31 -11.21
C ILE A 47 -0.44 -1.51 -11.85
N PHE A 48 -0.42 -2.66 -11.19
CA PHE A 48 -1.03 -3.91 -11.65
C PHE A 48 -1.90 -4.52 -10.55
N ASP A 49 -2.84 -5.38 -10.94
CA ASP A 49 -3.41 -6.37 -10.02
C ASP A 49 -2.51 -7.61 -9.89
N ASP A 50 -2.94 -8.59 -9.13
CA ASP A 50 -2.27 -9.88 -8.90
C ASP A 50 -2.33 -10.82 -10.11
N ASP A 51 -3.22 -10.54 -11.07
CA ASP A 51 -3.34 -11.18 -12.37
C ASP A 51 -2.46 -10.50 -13.46
N ASP A 52 -1.54 -9.62 -13.06
CA ASP A 52 -0.64 -8.85 -13.95
C ASP A 52 -1.35 -7.88 -14.93
N ARG A 53 -2.61 -7.52 -14.67
CA ARG A 53 -3.35 -6.56 -15.52
C ARG A 53 -2.97 -5.14 -15.14
N GLU A 54 -2.59 -4.36 -16.14
CA GLU A 54 -2.23 -2.96 -15.94
C GLU A 54 -3.44 -2.10 -15.55
N LEU A 55 -3.35 -1.48 -14.38
CA LEU A 55 -4.35 -0.59 -13.81
C LEU A 55 -4.01 0.87 -14.06
N GLY A 56 -2.73 1.23 -14.09
CA GLY A 56 -2.30 2.59 -14.35
C GLY A 56 -0.81 2.70 -14.62
N HIS A 57 -0.45 3.81 -15.25
CA HIS A 57 0.92 4.10 -15.66
C HIS A 57 1.18 5.60 -15.65
N THR A 58 2.35 6.01 -15.17
CA THR A 58 2.82 7.39 -15.27
C THR A 58 4.36 7.47 -15.18
N VAL A 59 4.93 8.64 -15.49
CA VAL A 59 6.38 8.88 -15.44
C VAL A 59 6.70 9.94 -14.40
N ILE A 60 7.61 9.60 -13.48
CA ILE A 60 8.07 10.45 -12.38
C ILE A 60 9.50 10.94 -12.66
N ASN A 61 9.59 12.17 -13.18
CA ASN A 61 10.87 12.77 -13.58
C ASN A 61 11.90 12.87 -12.43
N ASP A 62 11.44 12.98 -11.19
CA ASP A 62 12.34 13.07 -10.03
C ASP A 62 13.16 11.79 -9.80
N TRP A 63 12.69 10.63 -10.29
CA TRP A 63 13.37 9.35 -10.06
C TRP A 63 14.62 9.19 -10.93
N THR A 64 14.54 9.61 -12.20
CA THR A 64 15.66 9.51 -13.15
C THR A 64 16.82 10.45 -12.78
N THR A 65 16.54 11.49 -11.99
CA THR A 65 17.55 12.45 -11.52
C THR A 65 18.09 12.10 -10.11
N TYR A 66 17.54 11.07 -9.48
CA TYR A 66 17.99 10.62 -8.17
C TYR A 66 19.26 9.76 -8.31
N ASN A 67 20.37 10.24 -7.74
CA ASN A 67 21.68 9.61 -7.81
C ASN A 67 22.09 8.87 -6.52
N GLY A 68 21.14 8.52 -5.66
CA GLY A 68 21.42 7.80 -4.42
C GLY A 68 21.21 6.29 -4.58
N ASP A 69 21.98 5.50 -3.83
CA ASP A 69 21.89 4.03 -3.85
C ASP A 69 20.70 3.48 -3.03
N THR A 70 19.89 4.36 -2.42
CA THR A 70 18.76 4.01 -1.54
C THR A 70 17.41 4.32 -2.16
N PHE A 71 17.28 4.09 -3.48
CA PHE A 71 16.05 4.40 -4.22
C PHE A 71 14.84 3.66 -3.64
N TYR A 72 14.91 2.34 -3.51
CA TYR A 72 13.80 1.51 -3.01
C TYR A 72 13.42 1.84 -1.57
N GLU A 73 14.39 2.01 -0.66
CA GLU A 73 14.13 2.47 0.72
C GLU A 73 13.45 3.85 0.76
N SER A 74 13.85 4.74 -0.16
CA SER A 74 13.30 6.09 -0.25
C SER A 74 11.88 6.10 -0.81
N ILE A 75 11.62 5.35 -1.89
CA ILE A 75 10.31 5.33 -2.54
C ILE A 75 9.29 4.56 -1.70
N GLU A 76 9.70 3.51 -0.99
CA GLU A 76 8.87 2.81 -0.02
C GLU A 76 8.29 3.79 1.01
N ARG A 77 9.15 4.60 1.65
CA ARG A 77 8.71 5.61 2.64
C ARG A 77 7.74 6.62 2.05
N VAL A 78 7.98 7.05 0.81
CA VAL A 78 7.11 8.00 0.11
C VAL A 78 5.74 7.37 -0.20
N LEU A 79 5.74 6.17 -0.78
CA LEU A 79 4.51 5.47 -1.16
C LEU A 79 3.68 5.11 0.06
N ARG A 80 4.29 4.63 1.16
CA ARG A 80 3.59 4.42 2.44
C ARG A 80 2.91 5.70 2.91
N SER A 81 3.61 6.84 2.88
CA SER A 81 3.04 8.12 3.30
C SER A 81 1.86 8.56 2.43
N ILE A 82 1.91 8.33 1.12
CA ILE A 82 0.81 8.64 0.19
C ILE A 82 -0.38 7.70 0.45
N LEU A 83 -0.14 6.39 0.47
CA LEU A 83 -1.19 5.39 0.67
C LEU A 83 -1.90 5.54 2.01
N VAL A 84 -1.19 5.83 3.09
CA VAL A 84 -1.79 6.10 4.41
C VAL A 84 -2.71 7.33 4.34
N LYS A 85 -2.26 8.44 3.75
CA LYS A 85 -3.10 9.64 3.58
C LYS A 85 -4.33 9.37 2.72
N MET A 86 -4.18 8.57 1.66
CA MET A 86 -5.30 8.17 0.81
C MET A 86 -6.31 7.30 1.57
N LYS A 87 -5.84 6.36 2.41
CA LYS A 87 -6.67 5.55 3.31
C LYS A 87 -7.43 6.42 4.30
N GLU A 88 -6.73 7.35 4.98
CA GLU A 88 -7.34 8.31 5.91
C GLU A 88 -8.36 9.24 5.23
N ALA A 89 -8.18 9.53 3.95
CA ALA A 89 -9.11 10.32 3.14
C ALA A 89 -10.26 9.50 2.52
N GLY A 90 -10.37 8.20 2.83
CA GLY A 90 -11.45 7.32 2.34
C GLY A 90 -11.31 6.89 0.88
N SER A 91 -10.13 7.02 0.27
CA SER A 91 -9.92 6.71 -1.16
C SER A 91 -10.05 5.22 -1.50
N PHE A 92 -10.05 4.35 -0.49
CA PHE A 92 -10.18 2.90 -0.63
C PHE A 92 -11.53 2.37 -0.12
N GLU A 93 -12.46 3.26 0.20
CA GLU A 93 -13.81 2.88 0.60
C GLU A 93 -14.67 2.51 -0.62
N ASN A 94 -15.61 1.57 -0.43
CA ASN A 94 -16.57 1.15 -1.46
C ASN A 94 -15.95 0.51 -2.72
N LEU A 95 -14.69 0.09 -2.65
CA LEU A 95 -14.10 -0.73 -3.68
C LEU A 95 -14.75 -2.11 -3.66
N THR A 96 -15.07 -2.64 -4.83
CA THR A 96 -15.61 -3.99 -4.99
C THR A 96 -14.47 -5.00 -5.06
N ILE A 97 -13.52 -4.92 -4.13
CA ILE A 97 -12.42 -5.88 -3.94
C ILE A 97 -12.69 -6.63 -2.64
N PHE A 98 -12.40 -7.93 -2.59
CA PHE A 98 -12.43 -8.66 -1.33
C PHE A 98 -11.30 -8.21 -0.40
N THR A 99 -11.64 -7.95 0.86
CA THR A 99 -10.66 -7.74 1.93
C THR A 99 -10.29 -9.08 2.59
N PRO A 100 -9.05 -9.24 3.09
CA PRO A 100 -7.99 -8.26 3.00
C PRO A 100 -7.31 -8.27 1.62
N TYR A 101 -6.81 -7.10 1.21
CA TYR A 101 -5.90 -6.98 0.07
C TYR A 101 -4.78 -5.98 0.39
N SER A 102 -3.64 -6.13 -0.26
CA SER A 102 -2.44 -5.35 0.04
C SER A 102 -2.01 -4.46 -1.13
N PHE A 103 -1.32 -3.37 -0.83
CA PHE A 103 -0.49 -2.66 -1.81
C PHE A 103 0.95 -3.10 -1.63
N VAL A 104 1.59 -3.55 -2.70
CA VAL A 104 2.95 -4.10 -2.66
C VAL A 104 3.88 -3.30 -3.58
N LEU A 105 5.01 -2.85 -3.06
CA LEU A 105 6.10 -2.32 -3.89
C LEU A 105 6.86 -3.48 -4.51
N VAL A 106 7.00 -3.46 -5.83
CA VAL A 106 7.82 -4.41 -6.58
C VAL A 106 8.91 -3.69 -7.38
N ASP A 107 9.98 -4.41 -7.68
CA ASP A 107 11.06 -3.92 -8.54
C ASP A 107 10.76 -4.15 -10.03
N GLU A 108 11.75 -3.84 -10.89
CA GLU A 108 11.62 -3.99 -12.34
C GLU A 108 11.44 -5.45 -12.82
N TYR A 109 11.77 -6.43 -11.98
CA TYR A 109 11.61 -7.87 -12.23
C TYR A 109 10.34 -8.43 -11.58
N LYS A 110 9.49 -7.56 -11.03
CA LYS A 110 8.30 -7.90 -10.23
C LYS A 110 8.63 -8.66 -8.94
N GLU A 111 9.86 -8.56 -8.45
CA GLU A 111 10.20 -9.10 -7.13
C GLU A 111 9.65 -8.16 -6.05
N THR A 112 9.05 -8.74 -5.01
CA THR A 112 8.54 -7.99 -3.88
C THR A 112 9.68 -7.29 -3.15
N VAL A 113 9.60 -5.96 -3.08
CA VAL A 113 10.51 -5.12 -2.29
C VAL A 113 9.94 -4.94 -0.89
N ALA A 114 8.66 -4.57 -0.78
CA ALA A 114 7.99 -4.36 0.50
C ALA A 114 6.46 -4.36 0.37
N GLU A 115 5.76 -4.90 1.37
CA GLU A 115 4.34 -4.65 1.56
C GLU A 115 4.13 -3.24 2.10
N LEU A 116 3.39 -2.38 1.39
CA LEU A 116 3.24 -0.95 1.70
C LEU A 116 2.07 -0.65 2.63
N LEU A 117 0.92 -1.27 2.38
CA LEU A 117 -0.31 -1.02 3.12
C LEU A 117 -1.26 -2.21 3.00
N LEU A 118 -1.77 -2.69 4.13
CA LEU A 118 -2.87 -3.65 4.20
C LEU A 118 -4.21 -2.92 4.31
N ILE A 119 -5.15 -3.28 3.44
CA ILE A 119 -6.56 -2.91 3.55
C ILE A 119 -7.30 -4.14 4.05
N ASP A 120 -7.90 -3.98 5.22
CA ASP A 120 -8.62 -5.03 5.90
C ASP A 120 -9.82 -4.38 6.61
N ASP A 121 -11.00 -4.99 6.46
CA ASP A 121 -12.24 -4.53 7.07
C ASP A 121 -12.28 -4.84 8.58
N ASP A 122 -11.42 -5.75 9.05
CA ASP A 122 -11.39 -6.23 10.43
C ASP A 122 -10.45 -5.44 11.36
N ILE A 123 -9.76 -4.39 10.88
CA ILE A 123 -8.93 -3.55 11.73
C ILE A 123 -9.81 -2.56 12.51
N MET A 124 -10.28 -3.01 13.67
CA MET A 124 -10.69 -2.11 14.74
C MET A 124 -9.49 -1.23 15.09
N LEU A 125 -9.60 0.10 14.87
CA LEU A 125 -8.64 1.07 15.39
C LEU A 125 -8.71 1.04 16.93
N VAL A 126 -7.90 0.19 17.55
CA VAL A 126 -7.74 0.15 18.99
C VAL A 126 -6.89 1.35 19.40
N SER A 127 -7.46 2.26 20.19
CA SER A 127 -6.70 3.41 20.69
C SER A 127 -5.53 2.94 21.58
N GLU A 128 -4.46 3.75 21.70
CA GLU A 128 -3.38 3.50 22.66
C GLU A 128 -3.89 3.32 24.11
N GLU A 129 -5.07 3.86 24.42
CA GLU A 129 -5.72 3.72 25.72
C GLU A 129 -6.38 2.34 25.91
N LEU A 130 -6.95 1.76 24.84
CA LEU A 130 -7.48 0.39 24.84
C LEU A 130 -6.35 -0.67 24.82
N LEU A 131 -5.21 -0.38 24.18
CA LEU A 131 -4.03 -1.26 24.15
C LEU A 131 -3.31 -1.38 25.51
N LYS A 132 -3.39 -0.36 26.38
CA LYS A 132 -2.68 -0.32 27.68
C LYS A 132 -3.12 -1.38 28.71
N GLY A 133 -4.18 -2.16 28.43
CA GLY A 133 -4.61 -3.27 29.27
C GLY A 133 -4.35 -4.66 28.67
N VAL A 134 -4.14 -4.74 27.36
CA VAL A 134 -4.08 -6.01 26.61
C VAL A 134 -2.83 -6.80 26.93
N ASP A 135 -1.67 -6.15 27.09
CA ASP A 135 -0.40 -6.84 27.37
C ASP A 135 -0.48 -7.68 28.66
N LYS A 136 -1.15 -7.15 29.68
CA LYS A 136 -1.30 -7.85 30.97
C LYS A 136 -2.30 -9.00 30.89
N GLU A 137 -3.43 -8.79 30.23
CA GLU A 137 -4.45 -9.84 30.05
C GLU A 137 -3.94 -10.97 29.14
N LEU A 138 -3.15 -10.64 28.12
CA LEU A 138 -2.49 -11.61 27.23
C LEU A 138 -1.44 -12.43 27.99
N ASP A 139 -0.60 -11.77 28.80
CA ASP A 139 0.38 -12.46 29.64
C ASP A 139 -0.28 -13.40 30.66
N ASP A 140 -1.38 -12.98 31.27
CA ASP A 140 -2.14 -13.79 32.22
C ASP A 140 -2.82 -14.98 31.52
N PHE A 141 -3.38 -14.78 30.32
CA PHE A 141 -3.95 -15.84 29.48
C PHE A 141 -2.89 -16.89 29.09
N LEU A 142 -1.73 -16.46 28.59
CA LEU A 142 -0.63 -17.36 28.25
C LEU A 142 -0.13 -18.14 29.47
N ARG A 143 -0.09 -17.51 30.65
CA ARG A 143 0.28 -18.16 31.91
C ARG A 143 -0.75 -19.20 32.37
N GLU A 144 -2.04 -18.98 32.15
CA GLU A 144 -3.06 -19.99 32.46
C GLU A 144 -3.00 -21.16 31.48
N LEU A 145 -2.77 -20.88 30.18
CA LEU A 145 -2.69 -21.89 29.14
C LEU A 145 -1.46 -22.80 29.28
N LEU A 146 -0.35 -22.27 29.79
CA LEU A 146 0.87 -23.04 30.09
C LEU A 146 0.84 -23.76 31.45
N LYS A 147 -0.22 -23.59 32.24
CA LYS A 147 -0.44 -24.29 33.51
C LYS A 147 -1.37 -25.51 33.38
N SER A 148 -1.93 -25.77 32.20
CA SER A 148 -2.63 -27.01 31.83
C SER A 148 -1.68 -28.03 31.22
#